data_AF-A0A967YUE7-F1
#
_entry.id   AF-A0A967YUE7-F1
#
_cell.length_a   1.000
_cell.length_b   1.000
_cell.length_c   1.000
_cell.angle_alpha   90.00
_cell.angle_beta   90.00
_cell.angle_gamma   90.00
#
_symmetry.space_group_name_H-M   'P 1'
#
loop_
_entity.id
_entity.type
_entity.pdbx_description
1 polymer ?
#
loop_
_entity_poly.entity_id
_entity_poly.type
_entity_poly.pdbx_seq_one_letter_code
_entity_poly.pdbx_strand_id
1 'polypeptide(L)'
;MAEVYFNEFRMLVIEQIRAIEQIQPETHSTEWFLLKYLRRIEKNALPPASPGRMENCMRALIRFYVDCIDENTEVGESCKMIYEGYRKTLREAQKNKQSY
;
A
#
# COMPACT_ATOMS: atom_id res chain seq x y z
N MET A 1 6.55 2.54 -20.81
CA MET A 1 6.28 2.98 -19.42
C MET A 1 7.62 2.99 -18.70
N ALA A 2 7.91 4.00 -17.88
CA ALA A 2 9.15 4.01 -17.09
C ALA A 2 9.13 2.85 -16.08
N GLU A 3 10.27 2.22 -15.85
CA GLU A 3 10.40 1.22 -14.78
C GLU A 3 10.27 1.92 -13.44
N VAL A 4 9.25 1.53 -12.66
CA VAL A 4 9.07 2.00 -11.29
C VAL A 4 9.47 0.87 -10.37
N TYR A 5 10.49 1.11 -9.56
CA TYR A 5 10.97 0.17 -8.56
C TYR A 5 10.21 0.39 -7.25
N PHE A 6 9.42 -0.61 -6.84
CA PHE A 6 8.58 -0.54 -5.65
C PHE A 6 9.22 -1.20 -4.41
N ASN A 7 10.52 -1.48 -4.40
CA ASN A 7 11.16 -2.24 -3.31
C ASN A 7 11.03 -1.58 -1.93
N GLU A 8 11.33 -0.28 -1.82
CA GLU A 8 11.19 0.44 -0.55
C GLU A 8 9.74 0.47 -0.07
N PHE A 9 8.81 0.78 -0.99
CA PHE A 9 7.39 0.73 -0.71
C PHE A 9 6.92 -0.66 -0.26
N ARG A 10 7.42 -1.72 -0.90
CA ARG A 10 7.12 -3.11 -0.54
C ARG A 10 7.59 -3.41 0.88
N MET A 11 8.78 -2.95 1.27
CA MET A 11 9.27 -3.14 2.64
C MET A 11 8.37 -2.46 3.67
N LEU A 12 7.93 -1.22 3.38
CA LEU A 12 6.96 -0.50 4.21
C LEU A 12 5.64 -1.28 4.34
N VAL A 13 5.13 -1.86 3.24
CA VAL A 13 3.90 -2.67 3.27
C VAL A 13 4.09 -3.95 4.08
N ILE A 14 5.24 -4.64 3.95
CA ILE A 14 5.56 -5.85 4.72
C ILE A 14 5.61 -5.55 6.22
N GLU A 15 6.20 -4.43 6.61
CA GLU A 15 6.24 -4.00 8.01
C GLU A 15 4.84 -3.80 8.57
N GLN A 16 3.94 -3.16 7.83
CA GLN A 16 2.54 -2.97 8.23
C GLN A 16 1.75 -4.28 8.29
N ILE A 17 1.99 -5.20 7.35
CA ILE A 17 1.41 -6.55 7.41
C ILE A 17 1.81 -7.23 8.72
N ARG A 18 3.10 -7.18 9.09
CA ARG A 18 3.59 -7.79 10.34
C ARG A 18 3.00 -7.14 11.58
N ALA A 19 2.90 -5.81 11.60
CA ALA A 19 2.30 -5.07 12.72
C ALA A 19 0.84 -5.50 12.92
N ILE A 20 0.06 -5.58 11.83
CA ILE A 20 -1.33 -6.03 11.88
C ILE A 20 -1.43 -7.52 12.22
N GLU A 21 -0.53 -8.38 11.75
CA GLU A 21 -0.55 -9.81 12.12
C GLU A 21 -0.31 -10.03 13.61
N GLN A 22 0.49 -9.18 14.26
CA GLN A 22 0.79 -9.28 15.69
C GLN A 22 -0.44 -9.02 16.58
N ILE A 23 -1.40 -8.20 16.12
CA ILE A 23 -2.63 -7.95 16.87
C ILE A 23 -3.66 -9.08 16.75
N GLN A 24 -3.38 -10.11 15.91
CA GLN A 24 -4.25 -11.27 15.67
C GLN A 24 -5.69 -10.86 15.35
N PRO A 25 -5.91 -10.17 14.21
CA PRO A 25 -7.20 -9.55 13.93
C PRO A 25 -8.30 -10.59 13.79
N GLU A 26 -9.45 -10.29 14.38
CA GLU A 26 -10.62 -11.16 14.32
C GLU A 26 -11.09 -11.34 12.86
N THR A 27 -11.68 -12.51 12.57
CA THR A 27 -12.16 -12.77 11.21
C THR A 27 -13.28 -11.78 10.86
N HIS A 28 -13.17 -11.15 9.69
CA HIS A 28 -14.05 -10.07 9.23
C HIS A 28 -13.94 -8.75 10.00
N SER A 29 -12.94 -8.58 10.86
CA SER A 29 -12.61 -7.25 11.40
C SER A 29 -12.07 -6.33 10.30
N THR A 30 -12.06 -5.03 10.59
CA THR A 30 -11.52 -4.02 9.69
C THR A 30 -10.02 -4.26 9.40
N GLU A 31 -9.25 -4.62 10.42
CA GLU A 31 -7.83 -4.97 10.34
C GLU A 31 -7.62 -6.22 9.48
N TRP A 32 -8.50 -7.21 9.61
CA TRP A 32 -8.45 -8.41 8.77
C TRP A 32 -8.70 -8.09 7.29
N PHE A 33 -9.65 -7.19 7.01
CA PHE A 33 -9.86 -6.70 5.64
C PHE A 33 -8.65 -5.89 5.15
N LEU A 34 -8.09 -4.99 5.97
CA LEU A 34 -6.88 -4.24 5.64
C LEU A 34 -5.74 -5.19 5.27
N LEU A 35 -5.50 -6.23 6.06
CA LEU A 35 -4.48 -7.23 5.81
C LEU A 35 -4.60 -7.87 4.41
N LYS A 36 -5.83 -8.13 3.93
CA LYS A 36 -6.07 -8.64 2.57
C LYS A 36 -5.64 -7.63 1.49
N TYR A 37 -5.94 -6.35 1.68
CA TYR A 37 -5.50 -5.30 0.76
C TYR A 37 -3.97 -5.18 0.76
N LEU A 38 -3.34 -5.17 1.93
CA LEU A 38 -1.88 -5.05 2.05
C LEU A 38 -1.15 -6.23 1.41
N ARG A 39 -1.60 -7.47 1.64
CA ARG A 39 -1.02 -8.66 1.00
C ARG A 39 -1.16 -8.61 -0.53
N ARG A 40 -2.28 -8.08 -1.03
CA ARG A 40 -2.46 -7.87 -2.48
C ARG A 40 -1.47 -6.82 -3.02
N ILE A 41 -1.26 -5.73 -2.28
CA ILE A 41 -0.30 -4.66 -2.66
C ILE A 41 1.13 -5.20 -2.66
N GLU A 42 1.55 -5.88 -1.59
CA GLU A 42 2.87 -6.51 -1.46
C GLU A 42 3.17 -7.41 -2.65
N LYS A 43 2.22 -8.28 -3.01
CA LYS A 43 2.35 -9.18 -4.16
C LYS A 43 2.50 -8.44 -5.48
N ASN A 44 1.82 -7.31 -5.66
CA ASN A 44 1.89 -6.51 -6.89
C ASN A 44 3.09 -5.56 -6.94
N ALA A 45 3.79 -5.37 -5.81
CA ALA A 45 5.03 -4.61 -5.73
C ALA A 45 6.27 -5.44 -6.14
N LEU A 46 6.13 -6.78 -6.22
CA LEU A 46 7.19 -7.67 -6.69
C LEU A 46 7.48 -7.48 -8.19
N PRO A 47 8.76 -7.45 -8.60
CA PRO A 47 9.14 -7.45 -10.00
C PRO A 47 8.63 -8.69 -10.77
N PRO A 48 8.17 -8.55 -12.03
CA PRO A 48 7.99 -7.29 -12.76
C PRO A 48 6.71 -6.57 -12.29
N ALA A 49 6.90 -5.44 -11.61
CA ALA A 49 5.82 -4.56 -11.16
C ALA A 49 5.52 -3.54 -12.26
N SER A 50 4.24 -3.22 -12.46
CA SER A 50 3.83 -2.14 -13.36
C SER A 50 3.02 -1.09 -12.63
N PRO A 51 3.19 0.20 -12.95
CA PRO A 51 2.42 1.28 -12.32
C PRO A 51 0.91 1.05 -12.39
N GLY A 52 0.40 0.56 -13.53
CA GLY A 52 -1.02 0.28 -13.71
C GLY A 52 -1.57 -0.84 -12.82
N ARG A 53 -0.80 -1.91 -12.56
CA ARG A 53 -1.22 -2.96 -11.61
C ARG A 53 -1.24 -2.42 -10.19
N MET A 54 -0.25 -1.60 -9.84
CA MET A 54 -0.17 -0.97 -8.52
C MET A 54 -1.33 0.02 -8.31
N GLU A 55 -1.62 0.87 -9.30
CA GLU A 55 -2.74 1.82 -9.25
C GLU A 55 -4.06 1.14 -8.92
N ASN A 56 -4.36 0.00 -9.54
CA ASN A 56 -5.59 -0.73 -9.27
C ASN A 56 -5.67 -1.25 -7.83
N CYS A 57 -4.54 -1.69 -7.26
CA CYS A 57 -4.49 -2.10 -5.86
C CYS A 57 -4.67 -0.90 -4.92
N MET A 58 -4.03 0.23 -5.23
CA MET A 58 -4.14 1.45 -4.43
C MET A 58 -5.55 2.05 -4.48
N ARG A 59 -6.23 2.05 -5.63
CA ARG A 59 -7.63 2.49 -5.73
C ARG A 59 -8.56 1.65 -4.86
N ALA A 60 -8.33 0.33 -4.81
CA ALA A 60 -9.10 -0.56 -3.95
C ALA A 60 -8.86 -0.25 -2.46
N LEU A 61 -7.61 0.01 -2.06
CA LEU A 61 -7.28 0.42 -0.69
C LEU A 61 -7.93 1.77 -0.33
N ILE A 62 -7.85 2.77 -1.21
CA ILE A 62 -8.46 4.09 -0.98
C ILE A 62 -9.97 3.96 -0.82
N ARG A 63 -10.62 3.12 -1.64
CA ARG A 63 -12.05 2.90 -1.53
C ARG A 63 -12.42 2.25 -0.20
N PHE A 64 -11.66 1.23 0.23
CA PHE A 64 -11.84 0.64 1.56
C PHE A 64 -11.67 1.67 2.68
N TYR A 65 -10.65 2.53 2.59
CA TYR A 65 -10.42 3.61 3.54
C TYR A 65 -11.62 4.56 3.62
N VAL A 66 -12.11 5.07 2.48
CA VAL A 66 -13.24 6.02 2.45
C VAL A 66 -14.56 5.39 2.87
N ASP A 67 -14.84 4.15 2.45
CA ASP A 67 -16.13 3.51 2.65
C ASP A 67 -16.26 2.88 4.06
N CYS A 68 -15.16 2.54 4.74
CA CYS A 68 -15.19 1.66 5.91
C CYS A 68 -14.37 2.13 7.13
N ILE A 69 -13.52 3.16 7.01
CA ILE A 69 -12.54 3.49 8.06
C ILE A 69 -12.84 4.85 8.69
N ASP A 70 -12.89 4.90 10.02
CA ASP A 70 -12.73 6.15 10.75
C ASP A 70 -11.26 6.57 10.72
N GLU A 71 -11.00 7.77 10.22
CA GLU A 71 -9.66 8.26 9.93
C GLU A 71 -8.79 8.52 11.17
N ASN A 72 -9.39 8.56 12.36
CA ASN A 72 -8.71 8.77 13.65
C ASN A 72 -8.33 7.45 14.34
N THR A 73 -8.49 6.32 13.65
CA THR A 73 -8.09 4.99 14.12
C THR A 73 -6.70 4.62 13.62
N GLU A 74 -6.06 3.66 14.29
CA GLU A 74 -4.76 3.09 13.87
C GLU A 74 -4.83 2.49 12.44
N VAL A 75 -5.97 1.94 12.07
CA VAL A 75 -6.23 1.45 10.71
C VAL A 75 -6.26 2.60 9.70
N GLY A 76 -6.86 3.73 10.08
CA GLY A 76 -6.87 4.96 9.29
C GLY A 76 -5.46 5.51 9.06
N GLU A 77 -4.65 5.55 10.11
CA GLU A 77 -3.24 5.94 10.04
C GLU A 77 -2.44 5.00 9.14
N SER A 78 -2.65 3.69 9.28
CA SER A 78 -2.01 2.67 8.43
C SER A 78 -2.36 2.89 6.95
N CYS A 79 -3.64 3.14 6.62
CA CYS A 79 -4.07 3.44 5.25
C CYS A 79 -3.40 4.69 4.69
N LYS A 80 -3.34 5.78 5.49
CA LYS A 80 -2.68 7.04 5.12
C LYS A 80 -1.20 6.82 4.82
N MET A 81 -0.49 6.13 5.71
CA MET A 81 0.94 5.86 5.56
C MET A 81 1.25 5.04 4.31
N ILE A 82 0.46 4.01 4.01
CA ILE A 82 0.62 3.21 2.79
C ILE A 82 0.40 4.08 1.54
N TYR A 83 -0.64 4.92 1.54
CA TYR A 83 -0.89 5.81 0.41
C TYR A 83 0.22 6.85 0.20
N GLU A 84 0.76 7.42 1.27
CA GLU A 84 1.89 8.35 1.21
C GLU A 84 3.16 7.70 0.69
N GLY A 85 3.49 6.48 1.16
CA GLY A 85 4.62 5.69 0.68
C GLY A 85 4.52 5.39 -0.82
N TYR A 86 3.32 5.04 -1.29
CA TYR A 86 3.05 4.87 -2.73
C TYR A 86 3.29 6.18 -3.50
N ARG A 87 2.74 7.31 -3.03
CA ARG A 87 2.94 8.62 -3.68
C ARG A 87 4.39 9.08 -3.69
N LYS A 88 5.16 8.76 -2.65
CA LYS A 88 6.60 9.04 -2.58
C LYS A 88 7.34 8.28 -3.69
N THR A 89 7.07 6.98 -3.81
CA THR A 89 7.67 6.11 -4.83
C THR A 89 7.39 6.61 -6.24
N LEU A 90 6.15 7.03 -6.52
CA LEU A 90 5.80 7.60 -7.83
C LEU A 90 6.57 8.90 -8.12
N ARG A 91 6.71 9.77 -7.12
CA ARG A 91 7.45 11.04 -7.26
C ARG A 91 8.93 10.80 -7.52
N GLU A 92 9.54 9.84 -6.84
CA GLU A 92 10.95 9.46 -7.04
C GLU A 92 11.19 8.88 -8.43
N ALA A 93 10.29 8.01 -8.90
CA ALA A 93 10.36 7.48 -10.26
C ALA A 93 10.22 8.59 -11.33
N GLN A 94 9.40 9.61 -11.09
CA GLN A 94 9.29 10.77 -11.97
C GLN A 94 10.55 11.63 -11.97
N LYS A 95 11.16 11.87 -10.81
CA LYS A 95 12.43 12.62 -10.70
C LYS A 95 13.55 11.93 -11.46
N ASN A 96 13.69 10.61 -11.29
CA ASN A 96 14.74 9.84 -11.98
C ASN A 96 14.57 9.85 -13.51
N LYS A 97 13.35 10.09 -14.01
CA LYS A 97 13.08 10.27 -15.44
C LYS A 97 13.50 11.64 -15.99
N GLN A 98 13.59 12.67 -15.15
CA GLN A 98 13.94 14.05 -15.55
C GLN A 98 15.46 14.33 -15.48
N SER A 99 16.25 13.43 -14.89
CA SER A 99 17.71 13.56 -14.76
C SER A 99 18.50 13.02 -15.96
N TYR A 100 17.84 12.75 -17.09
CA TYR A 100 18.42 12.32 -18.37
C TYR A 100 17.97 13.25 -19.48
#